data_AF-A0A4C2DZW1-F1
#
_entry.id   AF-A0A4C2DZW1-F1
#
_cell.length_a   1.000
_cell.length_b   1.000
_cell.length_c   1.000
_cell.angle_alpha   90.00
_cell.angle_beta   90.00
_cell.angle_gamma   90.00
#
_symmetry.space_group_name_H-M   'P 1'
#
loop_
_entity.id
_entity.type
_entity.pdbx_description
1 polymer ?
#
loop_
_entity_poly.entity_id
_entity_poly.type
_entity_poly.pdbx_seq_one_letter_code
_entity_poly.pdbx_strand_id
1 'polypeptide(L)'
;MLMLVRNWELNGALKSMRSLEDRFNRDYHYDWTFLNDEPFDDAFIEATTAMASGKTQYALVPPEHWNCPNWIDEEEFEKRLQLMGERGVLYGGTRSYRNMCRFNSGYFFRQKILEPYDYYFRVEPDVEYYCDFPYDPFKVMRRNNKKYGFVIAIYEYEDTIPTLWDAVEEFIEDNKEIVDMENNSYDFITDSDVLGVFTSIVDSNSDYNLCHFWSNFEIGDLNFFRSEKYKKYFEHLDSKGGFYYERWGDAPVHSIGASLLLNRDEIIHFDELGYYHNPYYTCPTSHNMKIQQRCQCTPHKNGHVDIDPNSCLMRWWKNGAGKTFLKYDQ
;
A
#
# COMPACT_ATOMS: atom_id res chain seq x y z
N MET A 1 -8.78 -9.92 6.34
CA MET A 1 -9.01 -8.58 5.77
C MET A 1 -8.77 -7.52 6.82
N LEU A 2 -8.15 -6.41 6.46
CA LEU A 2 -7.83 -5.29 7.36
C LEU A 2 -8.28 -3.98 6.74
N MET A 3 -8.99 -3.16 7.51
CA MET A 3 -9.45 -1.84 7.08
C MET A 3 -9.27 -0.83 8.23
N LEU A 4 -8.50 0.23 7.98
CA LEU A 4 -8.47 1.43 8.81
C LEU A 4 -9.53 2.38 8.27
N VAL A 5 -10.54 2.73 9.07
CA VAL A 5 -11.73 3.43 8.56
C VAL A 5 -12.44 4.19 9.65
N ARG A 6 -13.03 5.33 9.28
CA ARG A 6 -13.84 6.16 10.19
C ARG A 6 -15.31 5.84 10.11
N ASN A 7 -16.03 6.15 11.20
CA ASN A 7 -17.48 5.89 11.31
C ASN A 7 -18.27 6.51 10.14
N TRP A 8 -17.92 7.72 9.69
CA TRP A 8 -18.63 8.40 8.60
C TRP A 8 -18.35 7.82 7.20
N GLU A 9 -17.34 6.96 7.06
CA GLU A 9 -16.99 6.28 5.81
C GLU A 9 -17.75 4.96 5.63
N LEU A 10 -18.70 4.63 6.52
CA LEU A 10 -19.47 3.38 6.52
C LEU A 10 -20.02 2.99 5.15
N ASN A 11 -20.58 3.95 4.40
CA ASN A 11 -21.12 3.66 3.07
C ASN A 11 -20.02 3.21 2.09
N GLY A 12 -18.85 3.85 2.12
CA GLY A 12 -17.70 3.47 1.30
C GLY A 12 -17.13 2.12 1.72
N ALA A 13 -17.04 1.88 3.04
CA ALA A 13 -16.61 0.60 3.61
C ALA A 13 -17.51 -0.55 3.15
N LEU A 14 -18.83 -0.40 3.26
CA LEU A 14 -19.80 -1.42 2.86
C LEU A 14 -19.76 -1.72 1.36
N LYS A 15 -19.50 -0.73 0.50
CA LYS A 15 -19.30 -0.95 -0.94
C LYS A 15 -18.06 -1.80 -1.20
N SER A 16 -16.92 -1.43 -0.60
CA SER A 16 -15.67 -2.18 -0.72
C SER A 16 -15.82 -3.61 -0.21
N MET A 17 -16.43 -3.79 0.97
CA MET A 17 -16.73 -5.10 1.54
C MET A 17 -17.61 -5.92 0.61
N ARG A 18 -18.72 -5.35 0.11
CA ARG A 18 -19.63 -6.06 -0.80
C ARG A 18 -18.90 -6.54 -2.05
N SER A 19 -18.09 -5.67 -2.64
CA SER A 19 -17.29 -5.99 -3.81
C SER A 19 -16.33 -7.15 -3.53
N LEU A 20 -15.56 -7.09 -2.44
CA LEU A 20 -14.61 -8.15 -2.11
C LEU A 20 -15.29 -9.47 -1.68
N GLU A 21 -16.39 -9.40 -0.95
CA GLU A 21 -17.21 -10.56 -0.57
C GLU A 21 -17.75 -11.27 -1.81
N ASP A 22 -18.30 -10.54 -2.78
CA ASP A 22 -18.85 -11.11 -4.00
C ASP A 22 -17.78 -11.77 -4.90
N ARG A 23 -16.57 -11.20 -4.93
CA ARG A 23 -15.46 -11.65 -5.79
C ARG A 23 -14.54 -12.69 -5.17
N PHE A 24 -14.51 -12.76 -3.84
CA PHE A 24 -13.53 -13.57 -3.13
C PHE A 24 -14.06 -14.08 -1.79
N ASN A 25 -14.30 -13.19 -0.83
CA ASN A 25 -14.28 -13.60 0.58
C ASN A 25 -15.49 -14.46 0.98
N ARG A 26 -16.62 -14.39 0.24
CA ARG A 26 -17.78 -15.27 0.48
C ARG A 26 -17.43 -16.75 0.38
N ASP A 27 -16.43 -17.12 -0.41
CA ASP A 27 -16.05 -18.51 -0.64
C ASP A 27 -14.94 -18.99 0.33
N TYR A 28 -14.22 -18.06 0.99
CA TYR A 28 -13.07 -18.37 1.86
C TYR A 28 -13.26 -18.00 3.33
N HIS A 29 -14.19 -17.09 3.64
CA HIS A 29 -14.59 -16.69 4.98
C HIS A 29 -13.45 -16.18 5.88
N TYR A 30 -12.48 -15.45 5.32
CA TYR A 30 -11.45 -14.81 6.14
C TYR A 30 -12.04 -13.70 7.02
N ASP A 31 -11.50 -13.59 8.24
CA ASP A 31 -11.89 -12.57 9.22
C ASP A 31 -11.71 -11.14 8.68
N TRP A 32 -12.59 -10.24 9.11
CA TRP A 32 -12.49 -8.80 8.89
C TRP A 32 -12.05 -8.11 10.18
N THR A 33 -10.97 -7.35 10.12
CA THR A 33 -10.49 -6.52 11.24
C THR A 33 -10.60 -5.05 10.87
N PHE A 34 -11.29 -4.29 11.71
CA PHE A 34 -11.48 -2.85 11.55
C PHE A 34 -10.71 -2.09 12.63
N LEU A 35 -9.97 -1.07 12.21
CA LEU A 35 -9.21 -0.16 13.07
C LEU A 35 -9.75 1.26 12.87
N ASN A 36 -9.80 2.05 13.95
CA ASN A 36 -10.20 3.45 13.90
C ASN A 36 -9.48 4.24 15.01
N ASP A 37 -9.21 5.53 14.78
CA ASP A 37 -8.69 6.46 15.78
C ASP A 37 -9.73 6.89 16.82
N GLU A 38 -11.00 6.60 16.55
CA GLU A 38 -12.14 6.78 17.47
C GLU A 38 -12.90 5.47 17.71
N PRO A 39 -13.69 5.34 18.79
CA PRO A 39 -14.56 4.19 18.99
C PRO A 39 -15.54 4.02 17.83
N PHE A 40 -15.77 2.78 17.40
CA PHE A 40 -16.78 2.49 16.37
C PHE A 40 -18.21 2.65 16.91
N ASP A 41 -19.07 3.23 16.09
CA ASP A 41 -20.50 3.34 16.38
C ASP A 41 -21.18 1.97 16.28
N ASP A 42 -22.23 1.75 17.08
CA ASP A 42 -23.02 0.50 17.04
C ASP A 42 -23.56 0.21 15.64
N ALA A 43 -24.01 1.26 14.92
CA ALA A 43 -24.49 1.14 13.55
C ALA A 43 -23.39 0.69 12.57
N PHE A 44 -22.14 1.11 12.80
CA PHE A 44 -21.00 0.69 11.99
C PHE A 44 -20.75 -0.80 12.20
N ILE A 45 -20.68 -1.23 13.47
CA ILE A 45 -20.45 -2.62 13.87
C ILE A 45 -21.56 -3.51 13.32
N GLU A 46 -22.83 -3.13 13.50
CA GLU A 46 -23.99 -3.90 13.01
C GLU A 46 -23.94 -4.10 11.49
N ALA A 47 -23.79 -3.02 10.73
CA ALA A 47 -23.84 -3.09 9.28
C ALA A 47 -22.65 -3.86 8.68
N THR A 48 -21.44 -3.65 9.19
CA THR A 48 -20.24 -4.37 8.71
C THR A 48 -20.27 -5.85 9.14
N THR A 49 -20.77 -6.17 10.33
CA THR A 49 -20.98 -7.57 10.76
C THR A 49 -22.01 -8.27 9.90
N ALA A 50 -23.10 -7.60 9.51
CA ALA A 50 -24.11 -8.18 8.62
C ALA A 50 -23.61 -8.39 7.18
N MET A 51 -22.64 -7.58 6.71
CA MET A 51 -22.05 -7.69 5.38
C MET A 51 -21.01 -8.81 5.27
N ALA A 52 -20.23 -9.03 6.33
CA ALA A 52 -19.11 -9.97 6.33
C ALA A 52 -19.58 -11.44 6.32
N SER A 53 -18.91 -12.27 5.52
CA SER A 53 -19.09 -13.73 5.58
C SER A 53 -18.17 -14.42 6.61
N GLY A 54 -17.05 -13.78 6.95
CA GLY A 54 -16.13 -14.18 8.03
C GLY A 54 -16.41 -13.44 9.34
N LYS A 55 -15.63 -13.74 10.39
CA LYS A 55 -15.80 -13.08 11.69
C LYS A 55 -15.32 -11.63 11.63
N THR A 56 -16.10 -10.69 12.17
CA THR A 56 -15.68 -9.29 12.33
C THR A 56 -15.02 -9.03 13.68
N GLN A 57 -14.05 -8.13 13.69
CA GLN A 57 -13.33 -7.68 14.88
C GLN A 57 -13.06 -6.18 14.76
N TYR A 58 -13.11 -5.46 15.89
CA TYR A 58 -13.02 -3.99 15.92
C TYR A 58 -12.05 -3.57 17.02
N ALA A 59 -11.14 -2.65 16.73
CA ALA A 59 -10.24 -2.10 17.73
C ALA A 59 -10.04 -0.59 17.57
N LEU A 60 -10.01 0.08 18.72
CA LEU A 60 -9.56 1.46 18.85
C LEU A 60 -8.03 1.50 18.78
N VAL A 61 -7.49 2.34 17.90
CA VAL A 61 -6.05 2.60 17.84
C VAL A 61 -5.64 3.39 19.08
N PRO A 62 -4.63 2.93 19.85
CA PRO A 62 -4.13 3.68 20.99
C PRO A 62 -3.61 5.07 20.56
N PRO A 63 -3.92 6.15 21.32
CA PRO A 63 -3.47 7.50 20.98
C PRO A 63 -1.96 7.63 20.74
N GLU A 64 -1.13 6.85 21.43
CA GLU A 64 0.32 6.80 21.27
C GLU A 64 0.79 6.23 19.91
N HIS A 65 -0.07 5.45 19.24
CA HIS A 65 0.19 4.89 17.92
C HIS A 65 -0.36 5.79 16.79
N TRP A 66 -1.27 6.72 17.11
CA TRP A 66 -1.93 7.59 16.14
C TRP A 66 -1.43 9.03 16.17
N ASN A 67 -1.32 9.61 17.36
CA ASN A 67 -1.08 11.04 17.51
C ASN A 67 0.35 11.43 17.15
N CYS A 68 0.50 12.72 16.79
CA CYS A 68 1.79 13.36 16.59
C CYS A 68 2.70 13.17 17.82
N PRO A 69 3.93 12.64 17.66
CA PRO A 69 4.89 12.53 18.74
C PRO A 69 5.30 13.89 19.32
N ASN A 70 5.61 13.93 20.62
CA ASN A 70 5.94 15.16 21.34
C ASN A 70 7.26 15.83 20.92
N TRP A 71 8.11 15.15 20.15
CA TRP A 71 9.37 15.70 19.66
C TRP A 71 9.22 16.47 18.34
N ILE A 72 8.04 16.40 17.70
CA ILE A 72 7.69 17.25 16.57
C ILE A 72 7.41 18.67 17.08
N ASP A 73 8.03 19.66 16.44
CA ASP A 73 7.75 21.06 16.67
C ASP A 73 6.38 21.40 16.06
N GLU A 74 5.41 21.67 16.94
CA GLU A 74 4.03 21.97 16.56
C GLU A 74 3.90 23.26 15.74
N GLU A 75 4.72 24.27 16.02
CA GLU A 75 4.66 25.56 15.29
C GLU A 75 5.19 25.38 13.86
N GLU A 76 6.31 24.68 13.71
CA GLU A 76 6.85 24.37 12.39
C GLU A 76 5.91 23.42 11.64
N PHE A 77 5.30 22.43 12.29
CA PHE A 77 4.35 21.53 11.65
C PHE A 77 3.12 22.30 11.11
N GLU A 78 2.52 23.19 11.91
CA GLU A 78 1.37 23.99 11.48
C GLU A 78 1.72 24.88 10.27
N LYS A 79 2.91 25.49 10.29
CA LYS A 79 3.41 26.27 9.15
C LYS A 79 3.56 25.42 7.88
N ARG A 80 4.02 24.17 7.99
CA ARG A 80 4.14 23.24 6.85
C ARG A 80 2.78 22.83 6.31
N LEU A 81 1.81 22.55 7.18
CA LEU A 81 0.42 22.28 6.78
C LEU A 81 -0.17 23.45 6.00
N GLN A 82 0.00 24.69 6.50
CA GLN A 82 -0.47 25.88 5.82
C GLN A 82 0.18 26.04 4.45
N LEU A 83 1.51 25.96 4.37
CA LEU A 83 2.26 26.12 3.12
C LEU A 83 1.84 25.08 2.06
N MET A 84 1.70 23.81 2.46
CA MET A 84 1.27 22.75 1.54
C MET A 84 -0.19 22.89 1.12
N GLY A 85 -1.05 23.36 2.02
CA GLY A 85 -2.44 23.69 1.72
C GLY A 85 -2.54 24.83 0.68
N GLU A 86 -1.77 25.90 0.85
CA GLU A 86 -1.71 27.04 -0.07
C GLU A 86 -1.16 26.66 -1.46
N ARG A 87 -0.23 25.70 -1.52
CA ARG A 87 0.32 25.16 -2.77
C ARG A 87 -0.60 24.16 -3.47
N GLY A 88 -1.72 23.78 -2.86
CA GLY A 88 -2.64 22.81 -3.44
C GLY A 88 -2.10 21.38 -3.48
N VAL A 89 -1.13 21.04 -2.63
CA VAL A 89 -0.64 19.66 -2.47
C VAL A 89 -1.80 18.81 -1.94
N LEU A 90 -2.10 17.69 -2.61
CA LEU A 90 -3.19 16.79 -2.21
C LEU A 90 -3.03 16.36 -0.74
N TYR A 91 -4.05 16.57 0.09
CA TYR A 91 -4.01 16.36 1.55
C TYR A 91 -2.89 17.12 2.30
N GLY A 92 -2.25 18.10 1.66
CA GLY A 92 -1.09 18.81 2.21
C GLY A 92 -1.36 19.49 3.55
N GLY A 93 -2.54 20.11 3.68
CA GLY A 93 -3.03 20.77 4.89
C GLY A 93 -3.84 19.87 5.83
N THR A 94 -3.82 18.55 5.68
CA THR A 94 -4.65 17.63 6.49
C THR A 94 -3.83 16.93 7.57
N ARG A 95 -3.99 17.35 8.83
CA ARG A 95 -3.28 16.78 9.99
C ARG A 95 -3.52 15.27 10.16
N SER A 96 -4.78 14.84 10.12
CA SER A 96 -5.10 13.42 10.32
C SER A 96 -4.55 12.51 9.22
N TYR A 97 -4.29 13.07 8.03
CA TYR A 97 -3.66 12.32 6.94
C TYR A 97 -2.20 11.97 7.29
N ARG A 98 -1.50 12.83 8.04
CA ARG A 98 -0.12 12.57 8.51
C ARG A 98 -0.09 11.42 9.52
N ASN A 99 -1.02 11.46 10.46
CA ASN A 99 -1.22 10.38 11.42
C ASN A 99 -1.52 9.06 10.71
N MET A 100 -2.41 9.09 9.70
CA MET A 100 -2.75 7.91 8.89
C MET A 100 -1.52 7.34 8.17
N CYS A 101 -0.75 8.17 7.45
CA CYS A 101 0.44 7.69 6.73
C CYS A 101 1.49 7.13 7.69
N ARG A 102 1.75 7.79 8.83
CA ARG A 102 2.68 7.27 9.85
C ARG A 102 2.16 5.97 10.49
N PHE A 103 0.87 5.89 10.79
CA PHE A 103 0.24 4.72 11.37
C PHE A 103 0.35 3.50 10.46
N ASN A 104 0.01 3.67 9.17
CA ASN A 104 0.15 2.61 8.17
C ASN A 104 1.61 2.26 7.93
N SER A 105 2.55 3.22 8.02
CA SER A 105 3.98 2.92 7.85
C SER A 105 4.58 2.08 8.99
N GLY A 106 4.14 2.29 10.24
CA GLY A 106 4.89 1.81 11.40
C GLY A 106 4.11 1.16 12.53
N TYR A 107 2.78 1.25 12.55
CA TYR A 107 1.98 0.91 13.74
C TYR A 107 0.82 -0.05 13.50
N PHE A 108 0.27 -0.17 12.29
CA PHE A 108 -0.87 -1.08 12.06
C PHE A 108 -0.51 -2.53 12.45
N PHE A 109 0.66 -3.03 12.06
CA PHE A 109 1.13 -4.39 12.36
C PHE A 109 1.48 -4.62 13.84
N ARG A 110 1.52 -3.55 14.64
CA ARG A 110 1.76 -3.55 16.10
C ARG A 110 0.46 -3.62 16.90
N GLN A 111 -0.71 -3.56 16.26
CA GLN A 111 -1.98 -3.65 16.98
C GLN A 111 -2.22 -5.07 17.51
N LYS A 112 -2.59 -5.19 18.79
CA LYS A 112 -2.80 -6.49 19.47
C LYS A 112 -3.81 -7.39 18.76
N ILE A 113 -4.86 -6.78 18.18
CA ILE A 113 -5.88 -7.48 17.41
C ILE A 113 -5.30 -8.23 16.19
N LEU A 114 -4.13 -7.83 15.70
CA LEU A 114 -3.46 -8.46 14.58
C LEU A 114 -2.44 -9.55 14.99
N GLU A 115 -2.12 -9.71 16.27
CA GLU A 115 -1.16 -10.73 16.76
C GLU A 115 -1.49 -12.16 16.28
N PRO A 116 -2.76 -12.59 16.20
CA PRO A 116 -3.08 -13.95 15.74
C PRO A 116 -2.86 -14.21 14.23
N TYR A 117 -2.52 -13.19 13.44
CA TYR A 117 -2.39 -13.32 11.98
C TYR A 117 -0.95 -13.17 11.50
N ASP A 118 -0.62 -13.95 10.49
CA ASP A 118 0.63 -13.83 9.71
C ASP A 118 0.48 -12.96 8.47
N TYR A 119 -0.71 -12.96 7.85
CA TYR A 119 -0.96 -12.20 6.63
C TYR A 119 -2.15 -11.25 6.80
N TYR A 120 -2.12 -10.16 6.07
CA TYR A 120 -3.23 -9.24 5.98
C TYR A 120 -3.51 -8.88 4.52
N PHE A 121 -4.75 -8.47 4.26
CA PHE A 121 -5.15 -7.87 2.99
C PHE A 121 -5.78 -6.53 3.34
N ARG A 122 -5.08 -5.45 3.01
CA ARG A 122 -5.55 -4.07 3.17
C ARG A 122 -6.68 -3.79 2.20
N VAL A 123 -7.76 -3.24 2.74
CA VAL A 123 -8.95 -2.82 2.00
C VAL A 123 -9.29 -1.40 2.48
N GLU A 124 -9.39 -0.45 1.55
CA GLU A 124 -9.82 0.91 1.81
C GLU A 124 -11.33 1.09 1.51
N PRO A 125 -12.00 2.12 2.05
CA PRO A 125 -13.33 2.53 1.60
C PRO A 125 -13.36 2.95 0.12
N ASP A 126 -14.52 2.79 -0.53
CA ASP A 126 -14.77 3.20 -1.92
C ASP A 126 -13.80 2.58 -2.96
N VAL A 127 -13.39 1.32 -2.76
CA VAL A 127 -12.68 0.50 -3.75
C VAL A 127 -13.61 -0.47 -4.46
N GLU A 128 -13.18 -0.98 -5.61
CA GLU A 128 -13.91 -2.00 -6.36
C GLU A 128 -12.98 -3.11 -6.86
N TYR A 129 -13.40 -4.36 -6.70
CA TYR A 129 -12.75 -5.54 -7.24
C TYR A 129 -13.53 -5.99 -8.49
N TYR A 130 -12.90 -5.87 -9.65
CA TYR A 130 -13.58 -6.06 -10.92
C TYR A 130 -13.73 -7.52 -11.32
N CYS A 131 -12.82 -8.38 -10.87
CA CYS A 131 -12.74 -9.77 -11.28
C CYS A 131 -12.95 -10.68 -10.08
N ASP A 132 -13.53 -11.85 -10.32
CA ASP A 132 -13.50 -12.91 -9.33
C ASP A 132 -12.07 -13.39 -9.15
N PHE A 133 -11.71 -13.68 -7.90
CA PHE A 133 -10.36 -14.12 -7.58
C PHE A 133 -10.20 -15.57 -8.05
N PRO A 134 -9.25 -15.86 -8.95
CA PRO A 134 -9.06 -17.21 -9.48
C PRO A 134 -8.49 -18.20 -8.44
N TYR A 135 -8.04 -17.70 -7.28
CA TYR A 135 -7.45 -18.48 -6.20
C TYR A 135 -7.49 -17.73 -4.87
N ASP A 136 -7.07 -18.42 -3.81
CA ASP A 136 -6.74 -17.83 -2.52
C ASP A 136 -5.38 -17.11 -2.56
N PRO A 137 -5.33 -15.77 -2.48
CA PRO A 137 -4.09 -15.03 -2.54
C PRO A 137 -3.20 -15.29 -1.31
N PHE A 138 -3.76 -15.53 -0.12
CA PHE A 138 -2.97 -15.87 1.07
C PHE A 138 -2.28 -17.23 0.92
N LYS A 139 -2.97 -18.19 0.29
CA LYS A 139 -2.38 -19.49 -0.04
C LYS A 139 -1.23 -19.34 -1.04
N VAL A 140 -1.38 -18.48 -2.06
CA VAL A 140 -0.29 -18.15 -3.01
C VAL A 140 0.89 -17.52 -2.27
N MET A 141 0.64 -16.54 -1.40
CA MET A 141 1.68 -15.88 -0.62
C MET A 141 2.47 -16.88 0.21
N ARG A 142 1.76 -17.72 0.98
CA ARG A 142 2.39 -18.72 1.86
C ARG A 142 3.13 -19.81 1.10
N ARG A 143 2.54 -20.39 0.05
CA ARG A 143 3.15 -21.50 -0.71
C ARG A 143 4.42 -21.09 -1.44
N ASN A 144 4.47 -19.84 -1.92
CA ASN A 144 5.57 -19.32 -2.73
C ASN A 144 6.51 -18.41 -1.93
N ASN A 145 6.42 -18.42 -0.59
CA ASN A 145 7.18 -17.57 0.32
C ASN A 145 7.20 -16.09 -0.09
N LYS A 146 6.05 -15.57 -0.54
CA LYS A 146 5.89 -14.14 -0.83
C LYS A 146 5.57 -13.39 0.47
N LYS A 147 6.04 -12.16 0.53
CA LYS A 147 6.00 -11.25 1.68
C LYS A 147 5.23 -9.96 1.39
N TYR A 148 5.25 -9.49 0.14
CA TYR A 148 4.55 -8.27 -0.25
C TYR A 148 3.88 -8.46 -1.61
N GLY A 149 2.60 -8.11 -1.70
CA GLY A 149 1.78 -8.31 -2.89
C GLY A 149 0.99 -7.05 -3.27
N PHE A 150 1.08 -6.67 -4.55
CA PHE A 150 0.45 -5.45 -5.07
C PHE A 150 -0.23 -5.68 -6.42
N VAL A 151 -1.06 -4.72 -6.85
CA VAL A 151 -1.76 -4.71 -8.15
C VAL A 151 -1.46 -3.46 -8.98
N ILE A 152 -1.10 -2.34 -8.35
CA ILE A 152 -0.78 -1.07 -9.02
C ILE A 152 0.58 -0.57 -8.52
N ALA A 153 1.40 -0.05 -9.44
CA ALA A 153 2.63 0.67 -9.14
C ALA A 153 2.65 1.98 -9.94
N ILE A 154 2.93 3.10 -9.27
CA ILE A 154 2.87 4.46 -9.84
C ILE A 154 4.02 5.33 -9.33
N TYR A 155 4.19 6.50 -9.93
CA TYR A 155 5.08 7.53 -9.40
C TYR A 155 4.42 8.32 -8.27
N GLU A 156 5.20 8.68 -7.25
CA GLU A 156 4.83 9.64 -6.22
C GLU A 156 5.05 11.09 -6.70
N TYR A 157 4.39 12.03 -6.04
CA TYR A 157 4.66 13.45 -6.21
C TYR A 157 5.87 13.86 -5.38
N GLU A 158 6.95 14.26 -6.06
CA GLU A 158 8.22 14.71 -5.45
C GLU A 158 8.02 15.75 -4.32
N ASP A 159 7.13 16.72 -4.51
CA ASP A 159 6.83 17.79 -3.54
C ASP A 159 6.37 17.28 -2.16
N THR A 160 6.05 16.00 -2.04
CA THR A 160 5.51 15.37 -0.83
C THR A 160 6.57 14.61 -0.03
N ILE A 161 7.71 14.33 -0.66
CA ILE A 161 8.81 13.51 -0.15
C ILE A 161 10.21 14.07 -0.46
N PRO A 162 10.44 15.41 -0.49
CA PRO A 162 11.71 15.97 -0.99
C PRO A 162 12.96 15.53 -0.21
N THR A 163 12.85 15.10 1.05
CA THR A 163 14.00 14.56 1.82
C THR A 163 13.85 13.09 2.19
N LEU A 164 12.83 12.39 1.68
CA LEU A 164 12.66 10.97 1.96
C LEU A 164 13.86 10.15 1.47
N TRP A 165 14.35 10.44 0.27
CA TRP A 165 15.47 9.69 -0.29
C TRP A 165 16.78 9.93 0.47
N ASP A 166 17.08 11.16 0.87
CA ASP A 166 18.25 11.47 1.71
C ASP A 166 18.25 10.63 3.00
N ALA A 167 17.09 10.50 3.65
CA ALA A 167 16.94 9.67 4.83
C ALA A 167 17.13 8.17 4.54
N VAL A 168 16.72 7.72 3.36
CA VAL A 168 16.90 6.34 2.89
C VAL A 168 18.36 6.05 2.57
N GLU A 169 19.08 6.97 1.94
CA GLU A 169 20.51 6.83 1.68
C GLU A 169 21.30 6.73 2.98
N GLU A 170 21.00 7.60 3.95
CA GLU A 170 21.58 7.52 5.30
C GLU A 170 21.31 6.15 5.94
N PHE A 171 20.09 5.63 5.81
CA PHE A 171 19.76 4.29 6.31
C PHE A 171 20.60 3.21 5.61
N ILE A 172 20.72 3.24 4.28
CA ILE A 172 21.50 2.25 3.53
C ILE A 172 22.98 2.30 3.94
N GLU A 173 23.54 3.50 4.12
CA GLU A 173 24.92 3.68 4.53
C GLU A 173 25.21 3.11 5.93
N ASP A 174 24.30 3.36 6.87
CA ASP A 174 24.41 2.92 8.26
C ASP A 174 24.05 1.44 8.48
N ASN A 175 23.46 0.77 7.47
CA ASN A 175 22.87 -0.58 7.60
C ASN A 175 23.24 -1.52 6.45
N LYS A 176 24.47 -1.39 5.91
CA LYS A 176 24.97 -2.23 4.80
C LYS A 176 24.92 -3.74 5.08
N GLU A 177 24.92 -4.13 6.35
CA GLU A 177 24.78 -5.53 6.79
C GLU A 177 23.35 -6.08 6.70
N ILE A 178 22.35 -5.21 6.62
CA ILE A 178 20.93 -5.57 6.59
C ILE A 178 20.38 -5.58 5.17
N VAL A 179 20.88 -4.68 4.32
CA VAL A 179 20.44 -4.46 2.93
C VAL A 179 21.24 -5.35 1.98
N ASP A 180 20.57 -6.35 1.39
CA ASP A 180 21.17 -7.24 0.38
C ASP A 180 21.05 -6.62 -1.01
N MET A 181 22.06 -5.84 -1.41
CA MET A 181 22.09 -5.16 -2.71
C MET A 181 22.20 -6.11 -3.92
N GLU A 182 22.48 -7.40 -3.73
CA GLU A 182 22.54 -8.37 -4.84
C GLU A 182 21.14 -8.89 -5.19
N ASN A 183 20.33 -9.18 -4.18
CA ASN A 183 19.06 -9.90 -4.36
C ASN A 183 17.82 -9.02 -4.21
N ASN A 184 17.94 -7.82 -3.67
CA ASN A 184 16.82 -6.90 -3.48
C ASN A 184 16.30 -6.30 -4.81
N SER A 185 15.35 -5.38 -4.72
CA SER A 185 14.75 -4.68 -5.88
C SER A 185 15.16 -3.21 -5.92
N TYR A 186 16.38 -2.85 -5.51
CA TYR A 186 16.85 -1.46 -5.50
C TYR A 186 16.69 -0.79 -6.87
N ASP A 187 17.03 -1.49 -7.96
CA ASP A 187 16.90 -0.99 -9.33
C ASP A 187 15.45 -0.66 -9.71
N PHE A 188 14.43 -1.23 -9.05
CA PHE A 188 13.04 -0.83 -9.31
C PHE A 188 12.79 0.64 -8.93
N ILE A 189 13.42 1.10 -7.84
CA ILE A 189 13.23 2.45 -7.28
C ILE A 189 14.31 3.45 -7.70
N THR A 190 15.38 3.04 -8.39
CA THR A 190 16.45 3.96 -8.83
C THR A 190 16.70 4.00 -10.32
N ASP A 191 16.32 2.96 -11.07
CA ASP A 191 16.46 2.96 -12.53
C ASP A 191 15.64 4.11 -13.13
N SER A 192 16.32 5.01 -13.83
CA SER A 192 15.74 6.16 -14.53
C SER A 192 15.81 6.01 -16.05
N ASP A 193 16.23 4.84 -16.56
CA ASP A 193 16.23 4.54 -17.98
C ASP A 193 14.83 4.73 -18.58
N VAL A 194 14.82 5.16 -19.84
CA VAL A 194 13.60 5.23 -20.65
C VAL A 194 13.15 3.80 -20.98
N LEU A 195 11.92 3.45 -20.56
CA LEU A 195 11.32 2.14 -20.82
C LEU A 195 10.18 2.25 -21.83
N GLY A 196 10.32 1.55 -22.95
CA GLY A 196 9.32 1.54 -24.01
C GLY A 196 9.32 2.84 -24.82
N VAL A 197 8.13 3.38 -25.08
CA VAL A 197 7.92 4.59 -25.90
C VAL A 197 7.58 5.84 -25.08
N PHE A 198 7.48 5.71 -23.76
CA PHE A 198 7.07 6.79 -22.87
C PHE A 198 8.26 7.25 -22.03
N THR A 199 8.44 8.56 -21.94
CA THR A 199 9.35 9.18 -20.98
C THR A 199 8.65 9.30 -19.63
N SER A 200 9.43 9.30 -18.53
CA SER A 200 8.90 9.67 -17.21
C SER A 200 8.17 11.00 -17.31
N ILE A 201 7.02 11.11 -16.65
CA ILE A 201 6.27 12.37 -16.51
C ILE A 201 6.61 13.11 -15.22
N VAL A 202 7.47 12.52 -14.39
CA VAL A 202 7.94 13.09 -13.13
C VAL A 202 9.44 13.38 -13.20
N ASP A 203 9.81 14.55 -12.70
CA ASP A 203 11.19 14.96 -12.48
C ASP A 203 11.53 14.71 -11.00
N SER A 204 12.54 13.88 -10.76
CA SER A 204 13.09 13.65 -9.41
C SER A 204 14.32 14.53 -9.18
N ASN A 205 14.50 15.02 -7.95
CA ASN A 205 15.71 15.75 -7.57
C ASN A 205 16.76 14.84 -6.90
N SER A 206 16.53 13.53 -6.88
CA SER A 206 17.40 12.54 -6.24
C SER A 206 17.54 11.28 -7.10
N ASP A 207 18.30 10.30 -6.62
CA ASP A 207 18.42 8.99 -7.28
C ASP A 207 17.15 8.13 -7.13
N TYR A 208 16.20 8.53 -6.26
CA TYR A 208 14.87 7.91 -6.23
C TYR A 208 14.08 8.27 -7.48
N ASN A 209 13.67 7.28 -8.26
CA ASN A 209 12.85 7.50 -9.46
C ASN A 209 11.35 7.75 -9.16
N LEU A 210 10.96 7.81 -7.88
CA LEU A 210 9.60 8.03 -7.36
C LEU A 210 8.62 6.85 -7.51
N CYS A 211 9.07 5.71 -8.03
CA CYS A 211 8.23 4.53 -8.17
C CYS A 211 7.89 3.89 -6.82
N HIS A 212 6.60 3.61 -6.63
CA HIS A 212 6.11 2.86 -5.47
C HIS A 212 4.93 1.96 -5.83
N PHE A 213 4.72 0.92 -5.03
CA PHE A 213 3.51 0.11 -5.01
C PHE A 213 2.39 0.87 -4.31
N TRP A 214 1.21 0.89 -4.89
CA TRP A 214 0.09 1.67 -4.37
C TRP A 214 -0.62 0.93 -3.23
N SER A 215 -0.31 1.31 -1.99
CA SER A 215 -0.59 0.52 -0.77
C SER A 215 -2.07 0.38 -0.39
N ASN A 216 -3.01 1.09 -1.03
CA ASN A 216 -4.44 0.91 -0.77
C ASN A 216 -4.93 -0.52 -1.12
N PHE A 217 -4.26 -1.19 -2.05
CA PHE A 217 -4.30 -2.63 -2.20
C PHE A 217 -2.95 -3.18 -1.75
N GLU A 218 -2.96 -3.96 -0.69
CA GLU A 218 -1.76 -4.64 -0.23
C GLU A 218 -2.11 -5.99 0.39
N ILE A 219 -1.44 -7.05 -0.05
CA ILE A 219 -1.46 -8.35 0.62
C ILE A 219 -0.06 -8.59 1.17
N GLY A 220 0.11 -8.45 2.48
CA GLY A 220 1.43 -8.44 3.13
C GLY A 220 1.57 -9.52 4.19
N ASP A 221 2.81 -9.99 4.39
CA ASP A 221 3.22 -10.80 5.53
C ASP A 221 3.55 -9.87 6.71
N LEU A 222 2.74 -9.92 7.77
CA LEU A 222 2.94 -9.15 8.99
C LEU A 222 4.29 -9.44 9.64
N ASN A 223 4.88 -10.62 9.43
CA ASN A 223 6.20 -10.96 9.97
C ASN A 223 7.33 -10.14 9.31
N PHE A 224 7.16 -9.70 8.06
CA PHE A 224 8.10 -8.75 7.44
C PHE A 224 8.08 -7.41 8.18
N PHE A 225 6.89 -6.84 8.37
CA PHE A 225 6.73 -5.56 9.08
C PHE A 225 7.15 -5.64 10.55
N ARG A 226 6.92 -6.79 11.20
CA ARG A 226 7.35 -7.08 12.58
C ARG A 226 8.85 -7.38 12.70
N SER A 227 9.56 -7.58 11.58
CA SER A 227 10.99 -7.89 11.61
C SER A 227 11.80 -6.73 12.18
N GLU A 228 12.93 -7.05 12.80
CA GLU A 228 13.85 -6.03 13.32
C GLU A 228 14.40 -5.13 12.18
N LYS A 229 14.55 -5.69 10.97
CA LYS A 229 14.99 -4.94 9.79
C LYS A 229 14.00 -3.82 9.44
N TYR A 230 12.71 -4.15 9.32
CA TYR A 230 11.69 -3.17 8.97
C TYR A 230 11.45 -2.17 10.11
N LYS A 231 11.44 -2.62 11.37
CA LYS A 231 11.33 -1.73 12.52
C LYS A 231 12.46 -0.70 12.56
N LYS A 232 13.72 -1.14 12.38
CA LYS A 232 14.89 -0.25 12.36
C LYS A 232 14.78 0.78 11.21
N TYR A 233 14.35 0.35 10.03
CA TYR A 233 14.07 1.23 8.90
C TYR A 233 12.99 2.26 9.21
N PHE A 234 11.83 1.83 9.71
CA PHE A 234 10.75 2.74 10.08
C PHE A 234 11.18 3.72 11.18
N GLU A 235 11.87 3.25 12.23
CA GLU A 235 12.33 4.09 13.34
C GLU A 235 13.35 5.14 12.88
N HIS A 236 14.22 4.79 11.93
CA HIS A 236 15.13 5.74 11.29
C HIS A 236 14.36 6.83 10.56
N LEU A 237 13.40 6.47 9.70
CA LEU A 237 12.58 7.44 8.97
C LEU A 237 11.71 8.29 9.90
N ASP A 238 11.08 7.66 10.89
CA ASP A 238 10.25 8.35 11.88
C ASP A 238 11.07 9.40 12.62
N SER A 239 12.34 9.13 12.95
CA SER A 239 13.22 10.09 13.62
C SER A 239 13.50 11.38 12.83
N LYS A 240 13.28 11.38 11.50
CA LYS A 240 13.49 12.55 10.64
C LYS A 240 12.32 13.53 10.63
N GLY A 241 11.14 13.10 11.10
CA GLY A 241 9.94 13.94 11.14
C GLY A 241 9.26 14.21 9.80
N GLY A 242 9.70 13.57 8.72
CA GLY A 242 9.16 13.78 7.38
C GLY A 242 7.67 13.45 7.21
N PHE A 243 7.10 12.57 8.05
CA PHE A 243 5.65 12.36 8.11
C PHE A 243 4.87 13.64 8.45
N TYR A 244 5.46 14.53 9.26
CA TYR A 244 4.83 15.77 9.74
C TYR A 244 5.36 17.01 9.03
N TYR A 245 6.68 17.16 8.90
CA TYR A 245 7.28 18.33 8.24
C TYR A 245 7.15 18.30 6.71
N GLU A 246 7.05 17.11 6.10
CA GLU A 246 6.84 16.93 4.65
C GLU A 246 5.45 16.39 4.37
N ARG A 247 5.23 15.27 3.68
CA ARG A 247 3.96 14.52 3.59
C ARG A 247 4.23 13.08 3.16
N TRP A 248 5.19 12.42 3.83
CA TRP A 248 5.61 11.07 3.50
C TRP A 248 4.44 10.09 3.60
N GLY A 249 4.06 9.51 2.47
CA GLY A 249 3.01 8.51 2.39
C GLY A 249 3.51 7.13 2.84
N ASP A 250 2.62 6.29 3.36
CA ASP A 250 2.94 4.89 3.64
C ASP A 250 3.27 4.11 2.37
N ALA A 251 2.70 4.47 1.22
CA ALA A 251 2.95 3.79 -0.05
C ALA A 251 4.43 3.85 -0.49
N PRO A 252 5.09 5.03 -0.60
CA PRO A 252 6.53 5.08 -0.86
C PRO A 252 7.36 4.47 0.27
N VAL A 253 6.98 4.66 1.55
CA VAL A 253 7.72 4.07 2.69
C VAL A 253 7.72 2.55 2.64
N HIS A 254 6.56 1.91 2.43
CA HIS A 254 6.42 0.46 2.27
C HIS A 254 7.19 -0.04 1.06
N SER A 255 7.11 0.67 -0.06
CA SER A 255 7.71 0.26 -1.32
C SER A 255 9.23 0.29 -1.28
N ILE A 256 9.81 1.35 -0.71
CA ILE A 256 11.25 1.45 -0.47
C ILE A 256 11.69 0.39 0.55
N GLY A 257 10.96 0.23 1.65
CA GLY A 257 11.24 -0.79 2.66
C GLY A 257 11.24 -2.21 2.08
N ALA A 258 10.21 -2.55 1.29
CA ALA A 258 10.12 -3.83 0.59
C ALA A 258 11.25 -3.98 -0.44
N SER A 259 11.54 -2.96 -1.23
CA SER A 259 12.56 -3.01 -2.29
C SER A 259 13.99 -3.12 -1.75
N LEU A 260 14.25 -2.65 -0.53
CA LEU A 260 15.56 -2.73 0.13
C LEU A 260 15.75 -3.98 1.00
N LEU A 261 14.70 -4.38 1.72
CA LEU A 261 14.81 -5.36 2.82
C LEU A 261 14.30 -6.76 2.48
N LEU A 262 13.60 -6.92 1.35
CA LEU A 262 13.18 -8.21 0.81
C LEU A 262 14.00 -8.57 -0.43
N ASN A 263 14.10 -9.86 -0.69
CA ASN A 263 14.55 -10.33 -1.99
C ASN A 263 13.47 -10.00 -3.04
N ARG A 264 13.88 -9.71 -4.28
CA ARG A 264 12.95 -9.42 -5.38
C ARG A 264 11.87 -10.50 -5.56
N ASP A 265 12.25 -11.76 -5.39
CA ASP A 265 11.35 -12.92 -5.51
C ASP A 265 10.38 -13.08 -4.34
N GLU A 266 10.50 -12.31 -3.26
CA GLU A 266 9.52 -12.28 -2.16
C GLU A 266 8.38 -11.29 -2.44
N ILE A 267 8.50 -10.46 -3.48
CA ILE A 267 7.46 -9.52 -3.90
C ILE A 267 6.68 -10.13 -5.07
N ILE A 268 5.36 -9.96 -5.09
CA ILE A 268 4.48 -10.46 -6.15
C ILE A 268 3.59 -9.35 -6.71
N HIS A 269 3.53 -9.28 -8.02
CA HIS A 269 2.52 -8.51 -8.74
C HIS A 269 1.34 -9.43 -9.09
N PHE A 270 0.17 -9.12 -8.57
CA PHE A 270 -1.07 -9.87 -8.82
C PHE A 270 -1.75 -9.40 -10.11
N ASP A 271 -1.19 -9.79 -11.26
CA ASP A 271 -1.64 -9.35 -12.59
C ASP A 271 -3.03 -9.87 -13.03
N GLU A 272 -3.65 -10.72 -12.19
CA GLU A 272 -4.97 -11.31 -12.42
C GLU A 272 -6.09 -10.63 -11.61
N LEU A 273 -5.72 -9.77 -10.66
CA LEU A 273 -6.69 -9.17 -9.75
C LEU A 273 -7.07 -7.79 -10.26
N GLY A 274 -8.23 -7.70 -10.92
CA GLY A 274 -8.79 -6.42 -11.34
C GLY A 274 -9.24 -5.59 -10.14
N TYR A 275 -8.77 -4.35 -10.07
CA TYR A 275 -8.95 -3.47 -8.91
C TYR A 275 -9.07 -2.01 -9.33
N TYR A 276 -9.89 -1.26 -8.60
CA TYR A 276 -10.05 0.19 -8.73
C TYR A 276 -10.04 0.89 -7.38
N HIS A 277 -9.31 1.99 -7.36
CA HIS A 277 -9.41 3.04 -6.37
C HIS A 277 -9.24 4.36 -7.11
N ASN A 278 -10.13 5.33 -6.91
CA ASN A 278 -10.10 6.56 -7.70
C ASN A 278 -8.70 7.23 -7.67
N PRO A 279 -8.15 7.68 -8.82
CA PRO A 279 -8.71 7.63 -10.18
C PRO A 279 -8.27 6.42 -11.03
N TYR A 280 -7.49 5.49 -10.46
CA TYR A 280 -6.81 4.45 -11.21
C TYR A 280 -7.49 3.09 -11.09
N TYR A 281 -7.42 2.33 -12.16
CA TYR A 281 -7.70 0.90 -12.13
C TYR A 281 -6.64 0.08 -12.83
N THR A 282 -6.55 -1.18 -12.45
CA THR A 282 -5.90 -2.25 -13.20
C THR A 282 -6.92 -3.32 -13.57
N CYS A 283 -6.67 -4.02 -14.66
CA CYS A 283 -7.51 -5.11 -15.12
C CYS A 283 -6.70 -6.08 -15.98
N PRO A 284 -6.89 -7.42 -15.82
CA PRO A 284 -6.18 -8.41 -16.62
C PRO A 284 -6.32 -8.14 -18.12
N THR A 285 -5.21 -8.09 -18.87
CA THR A 285 -5.28 -7.73 -20.31
C THR A 285 -5.80 -8.85 -21.20
N SER A 286 -5.60 -10.12 -20.80
CA SER A 286 -6.05 -11.29 -21.54
C SER A 286 -7.56 -11.40 -21.59
N HIS A 287 -8.13 -11.46 -22.81
CA HIS A 287 -9.56 -11.64 -23.01
C HIS A 287 -10.09 -12.91 -22.37
N ASN A 288 -9.32 -14.00 -22.42
CA ASN A 288 -9.72 -15.28 -21.84
C ASN A 288 -9.84 -15.19 -20.31
N MET A 289 -8.85 -14.56 -19.65
CA MET A 289 -8.89 -14.34 -18.20
C MET A 289 -10.09 -13.49 -17.80
N LYS A 290 -10.36 -12.40 -18.53
CA LYS A 290 -11.53 -11.54 -18.27
C LYS A 290 -12.84 -12.32 -18.28
N ILE A 291 -13.02 -13.23 -19.24
CA ILE A 291 -14.22 -14.06 -19.32
C ILE A 291 -14.27 -15.07 -18.17
N GLN A 292 -13.17 -15.78 -17.91
CA GLN A 292 -13.11 -16.82 -16.88
C GLN A 292 -13.35 -16.25 -15.47
N GLN A 293 -12.80 -15.08 -15.19
CA GLN A 293 -12.91 -14.40 -13.90
C GLN A 293 -14.11 -13.44 -13.85
N ARG A 294 -15.01 -13.49 -14.85
CA ARG A 294 -16.22 -12.64 -14.94
C ARG A 294 -15.94 -11.15 -14.68
N CYS A 295 -14.82 -10.66 -15.20
CA CYS A 295 -14.32 -9.32 -14.96
C CYS A 295 -15.27 -8.23 -15.47
N GLN A 296 -15.50 -7.21 -14.64
CA GLN A 296 -16.31 -6.04 -14.94
C GLN A 296 -15.46 -4.78 -15.19
N CYS A 297 -14.34 -4.92 -15.88
CA CYS A 297 -13.48 -3.79 -16.22
C CYS A 297 -13.71 -3.29 -17.67
N THR A 298 -14.61 -2.32 -17.83
CA THR A 298 -14.80 -1.46 -19.02
C THR A 298 -15.65 -0.23 -18.66
N PRO A 299 -15.56 0.92 -19.37
CA PRO A 299 -14.43 1.82 -19.49
C PRO A 299 -14.90 3.25 -19.11
N HIS A 300 -14.66 3.71 -17.89
CA HIS A 300 -14.49 5.15 -17.76
C HIS A 300 -13.27 5.47 -18.63
N LYS A 301 -13.46 6.25 -19.71
CA LYS A 301 -12.35 6.72 -20.53
C LYS A 301 -11.31 7.31 -19.59
N ASN A 302 -10.07 6.84 -19.71
CA ASN A 302 -8.89 7.22 -18.91
C ASN A 302 -8.83 6.51 -17.54
N GLY A 303 -7.62 6.22 -17.07
CA GLY A 303 -7.38 5.65 -15.72
C GLY A 303 -6.89 4.21 -15.65
N HIS A 304 -6.79 3.47 -16.78
CA HIS A 304 -6.11 2.16 -16.77
C HIS A 304 -4.61 2.38 -16.61
N VAL A 305 -4.09 2.12 -15.42
CA VAL A 305 -2.76 2.59 -15.02
C VAL A 305 -1.62 1.69 -15.50
N ASP A 306 -1.87 0.43 -15.87
CA ASP A 306 -0.80 -0.52 -16.23
C ASP A 306 0.06 -0.06 -17.42
N ILE A 307 -0.51 0.77 -18.31
CA ILE A 307 0.14 1.29 -19.52
C ILE A 307 0.14 2.82 -19.60
N ASP A 308 -0.28 3.49 -18.53
CA ASP A 308 -0.26 4.95 -18.44
C ASP A 308 1.19 5.46 -18.22
N PRO A 309 1.57 6.65 -18.70
CA PRO A 309 2.88 7.24 -18.36
C PRO A 309 3.16 7.36 -16.86
N ASN A 310 2.14 7.45 -16.01
CA ASN A 310 2.29 7.45 -14.56
C ASN A 310 2.56 6.05 -13.95
N SER A 311 2.61 5.00 -14.77
CA SER A 311 2.85 3.62 -14.32
C SER A 311 4.32 3.34 -14.05
N CYS A 312 4.57 2.61 -12.98
CA CYS A 312 5.86 1.98 -12.70
C CYS A 312 5.88 0.47 -12.99
N LEU A 313 4.80 -0.07 -13.57
CA LEU A 313 4.66 -1.51 -13.73
C LEU A 313 5.67 -2.13 -14.69
N MET A 314 5.99 -1.44 -15.79
CA MET A 314 7.02 -1.88 -16.73
C MET A 314 8.40 -1.91 -16.07
N ARG A 315 8.69 -0.95 -15.19
CA ARG A 315 9.93 -0.89 -14.44
C ARG A 315 10.02 -2.03 -13.43
N TRP A 316 8.91 -2.35 -12.75
CA TRP A 316 8.82 -3.54 -11.92
C TRP A 316 9.10 -4.83 -12.71
N TRP A 317 8.53 -4.98 -13.92
CA TRP A 317 8.79 -6.16 -14.75
C TRP A 317 10.22 -6.25 -15.27
N LYS A 318 10.94 -5.13 -15.40
CA LYS A 318 12.37 -5.12 -15.76
C LYS A 318 13.25 -5.47 -14.56
N ASN A 319 13.03 -4.84 -13.42
CA ASN A 319 14.00 -4.81 -12.31
C ASN A 319 13.60 -5.67 -11.08
N GLY A 320 12.31 -5.98 -10.93
CA GLY A 320 11.79 -6.81 -9.83
C GLY A 320 11.85 -8.32 -10.12
N ALA A 321 10.84 -9.07 -9.63
CA ALA A 321 10.70 -10.51 -9.89
C ALA A 321 10.34 -10.87 -11.35
N GLY A 322 10.21 -9.86 -12.23
CA GLY A 322 9.79 -10.04 -13.61
C GLY A 322 8.31 -10.36 -13.79
N LYS A 323 7.94 -10.64 -15.04
CA LYS A 323 6.59 -11.08 -15.42
C LYS A 323 6.60 -12.57 -15.75
N THR A 324 5.80 -13.35 -15.03
CA THR A 324 5.71 -14.80 -15.24
C THR A 324 4.56 -15.15 -16.17
N PHE A 325 4.84 -15.81 -17.30
CA PHE A 325 3.83 -16.18 -18.31
C PHE A 325 3.36 -17.64 -18.22
N LEU A 326 4.13 -18.51 -17.55
CA LEU A 326 3.82 -19.92 -17.37
C LEU A 326 3.38 -20.16 -15.92
N LYS A 327 2.15 -20.65 -15.72
CA LYS A 327 1.60 -20.96 -14.40
C LYS A 327 1.61 -22.47 -14.20
N TYR A 328 2.34 -22.93 -13.18
CA TYR A 328 2.23 -24.31 -12.69
C TYR A 328 0.99 -24.41 -11.80
N ASP A 329 0.33 -25.57 -11.80
CA ASP A 329 -0.93 -25.82 -11.09
C ASP A 329 -0.94 -25.22 -9.67
N GLN A 330 -1.81 -24.22 -9.45
CA GLN A 330 -1.91 -23.42 -8.23
C GLN A 330 -2.72 -24.10 -7.11
#